data_AF-A0A831JN19-F1
#
_entry.id   AF-A0A831JN19-F1
#
_cell.length_a   1.000
_cell.length_b   1.000
_cell.length_c   1.000
_cell.angle_alpha   90.00
_cell.angle_beta   90.00
_cell.angle_gamma   90.00
#
_symmetry.space_group_name_H-M   'P 1'
#
loop_
_entity.id
_entity.type
_entity.pdbx_description
1 polymer ?
#
loop_
_entity_poly.entity_id
_entity_poly.type
_entity_poly.pdbx_seq_one_letter_code
_entity_poly.pdbx_strand_id
1 'polypeptide(L)'
;MGLIKILHTADLHLGAGSTVGGKKRVEDILNSFKRVTEIALREEVDILLIAGDIFHTPRPSSNIFYSFAELTKRLFEKGVRIVAAAGNHDVPKSAEERSLIEALAEYSEGRFLFFKKPGVATITVKGSKTVAVVALPYLNPIQFILPDRVEESRYRRIVREKVAKLLEEIDADYKILLGHLMMEWA
;
A
#
# COMPACT_ATOMS: atom_id res chain seq x y z
N MET A 1 25.42 -14.51 1.40
CA MET A 1 24.08 -14.00 1.00
C MET A 1 23.69 -12.90 1.98
N GLY A 2 23.26 -11.74 1.48
CA GLY A 2 22.87 -10.61 2.33
C GLY A 2 21.49 -10.80 2.96
N LEU A 3 21.27 -10.20 4.13
CA LEU A 3 19.98 -10.17 4.81
C LEU A 3 18.95 -9.38 3.97
N ILE A 4 17.74 -9.89 3.84
CA ILE A 4 16.62 -9.16 3.22
C ILE A 4 16.07 -8.18 4.25
N LYS A 5 16.00 -6.90 3.91
CA LYS A 5 15.46 -5.86 4.78
C LYS A 5 14.15 -5.33 4.21
N ILE A 6 13.12 -5.35 5.05
CA ILE A 6 11.78 -4.89 4.69
C ILE A 6 11.38 -3.82 5.68
N LEU A 7 10.88 -2.70 5.19
CA LEU A 7 10.27 -1.65 6.00
C LEU A 7 8.77 -1.66 5.76
N HIS A 8 7.99 -1.59 6.83
CA HIS A 8 6.54 -1.59 6.77
C HIS A 8 5.99 -0.30 7.40
N THR A 9 5.03 0.32 6.72
CA THR A 9 4.26 1.48 7.20
C THR A 9 2.82 1.37 6.72
N ALA A 10 1.94 2.20 7.27
CA ALA A 10 0.54 2.31 6.86
C ALA A 10 0.03 3.72 7.18
N ASP A 11 -1.19 4.04 6.75
CA ASP A 11 -1.99 5.19 7.23
C ASP A 11 -1.23 6.53 7.18
N LEU A 12 -0.58 6.79 6.04
CA LEU A 12 0.22 8.00 5.84
C LEU A 12 -0.66 9.26 5.78
N HIS A 13 -1.84 9.14 5.15
CA HIS A 13 -2.80 10.21 4.91
C HIS A 13 -2.17 11.53 4.43
N LEU A 14 -1.28 11.44 3.43
CA LEU A 14 -0.62 12.62 2.88
C LEU A 14 -1.65 13.64 2.38
N GLY A 15 -1.49 14.90 2.80
CA GLY A 15 -2.43 15.99 2.52
C GLY A 15 -3.53 16.18 3.58
N ALA A 16 -3.58 15.38 4.65
CA ALA A 16 -4.52 15.57 5.75
C ALA A 16 -4.15 16.77 6.65
N GLY A 17 -5.10 17.17 7.51
CA GLY A 17 -4.85 18.08 8.63
C GLY A 17 -4.93 19.58 8.30
N SER A 18 -5.20 19.95 7.06
CA SER A 18 -5.36 21.35 6.62
C SER A 18 -6.48 22.08 7.37
N THR A 19 -7.56 21.39 7.75
CA THR A 19 -8.72 21.96 8.44
C THR A 19 -8.49 22.24 9.93
N VAL A 20 -7.63 21.46 10.60
CA VAL A 20 -7.41 21.55 12.05
C VAL A 20 -6.11 22.27 12.39
N GLY A 21 -5.04 22.00 11.65
CA GLY A 21 -3.69 22.51 11.93
C GLY A 21 -3.07 23.27 10.77
N GLY A 22 -3.85 23.58 9.73
CA GLY A 22 -3.40 24.36 8.58
C GLY A 22 -2.21 23.74 7.86
N LYS A 23 -1.38 24.60 7.27
CA LYS A 23 -0.20 24.22 6.49
C LYS A 23 0.82 23.42 7.31
N LYS A 24 1.05 23.80 8.57
CA LYS A 24 2.04 23.16 9.44
C LYS A 24 1.72 21.69 9.68
N ARG A 25 0.45 21.34 9.93
CA ARG A 25 0.05 19.94 10.12
C ARG A 25 0.23 19.09 8.87
N VAL A 26 -0.06 19.67 7.69
CA VAL A 26 0.19 19.02 6.40
C VAL A 26 1.70 18.75 6.23
N GLU A 27 2.54 19.73 6.56
CA GLU A 27 4.00 19.60 6.52
C GLU A 27 4.51 18.54 7.52
N ASP A 28 3.98 18.48 8.74
CA ASP A 28 4.36 17.48 9.75
C ASP A 28 4.05 16.03 9.29
N ILE A 29 2.91 15.84 8.63
CA ILE A 29 2.51 14.54 8.05
C ILE A 29 3.46 14.17 6.91
N LEU A 30 3.73 15.11 5.99
CA LEU A 30 4.68 14.88 4.91
C LEU A 30 6.10 14.59 5.43
N ASN A 31 6.54 15.29 6.46
CA ASN A 31 7.82 15.06 7.13
C ASN A 31 7.90 13.67 7.79
N SER A 32 6.76 13.10 8.18
CA SER A 32 6.72 11.73 8.72
C SER A 32 7.01 10.70 7.62
N PHE A 33 6.41 10.86 6.44
CA PHE A 33 6.76 10.01 5.29
C PHE A 33 8.20 10.24 4.80
N LYS A 34 8.67 11.49 4.80
CA LYS A 34 10.09 11.80 4.53
C LYS A 34 11.01 11.01 5.45
N ARG A 35 10.74 10.97 6.77
CA ARG A 35 11.52 10.17 7.72
C ARG A 35 11.50 8.67 7.40
N VAL A 36 10.36 8.12 6.99
CA VAL A 36 10.27 6.72 6.52
C VAL A 36 11.22 6.50 5.33
N THR A 37 11.23 7.41 4.35
CA THR A 37 12.11 7.27 3.18
C THR A 37 13.58 7.41 3.54
N GLU A 38 13.96 8.30 4.46
CA GLU A 38 15.36 8.42 4.90
C GLU A 38 15.81 7.17 5.67
N ILE A 39 14.94 6.57 6.49
CA ILE A 39 15.22 5.29 7.15
C ILE A 39 15.41 4.20 6.10
N ALA A 40 14.53 4.09 5.11
CA ALA A 40 14.65 3.09 4.05
C ALA A 40 15.97 3.20 3.28
N LEU A 41 16.40 4.43 2.98
CA LEU A 41 17.68 4.71 2.32
C LEU A 41 18.87 4.37 3.21
N ARG A 42 18.87 4.83 4.46
CA ARG A 42 19.97 4.61 5.42
C ARG A 42 20.17 3.14 5.73
N GLU A 43 19.07 2.41 5.90
CA GLU A 43 19.12 0.99 6.25
C GLU A 43 19.28 0.09 5.01
N GLU A 44 19.33 0.65 3.80
CA GLU A 44 19.41 -0.12 2.53
C GLU A 44 18.30 -1.17 2.42
N VAL A 45 17.06 -0.73 2.64
CA VAL A 45 15.87 -1.58 2.57
C VAL A 45 15.65 -2.10 1.16
N ASP A 46 15.33 -3.38 1.02
CA ASP A 46 15.03 -4.00 -0.28
C ASP A 46 13.58 -3.71 -0.71
N ILE A 47 12.65 -3.77 0.25
CA ILE A 47 11.21 -3.61 -0.01
C ILE A 47 10.57 -2.68 1.05
N LEU A 48 9.89 -1.63 0.59
CA LEU A 48 8.99 -0.81 1.40
C LEU A 48 7.54 -1.28 1.17
N LEU A 49 6.89 -1.72 2.24
CA LEU A 49 5.48 -2.10 2.27
C LEU A 49 4.63 -0.95 2.82
N ILE A 50 3.54 -0.62 2.13
CA ILE A 50 2.56 0.38 2.58
C ILE A 50 1.17 -0.26 2.67
N ALA A 51 0.66 -0.47 3.88
CA ALA A 51 -0.64 -1.10 4.14
C ALA A 51 -1.81 -0.11 4.10
N GLY A 52 -1.93 0.64 3.00
CA GLY A 52 -3.06 1.52 2.74
C GLY A 52 -2.92 2.94 3.24
N ASP A 53 -3.89 3.74 2.81
CA ASP A 53 -4.10 5.16 3.11
C ASP A 53 -2.84 6.00 2.91
N ILE A 54 -2.28 5.92 1.70
CA ILE A 54 -1.16 6.76 1.26
C ILE A 54 -1.60 8.22 1.23
N PHE A 55 -2.73 8.52 0.61
CA PHE A 55 -3.27 9.87 0.51
C PHE A 55 -4.52 10.01 1.38
N HIS A 56 -4.78 11.23 1.86
CA HIS A 56 -6.01 11.51 2.59
C HIS A 56 -7.27 11.48 1.70
N THR A 57 -7.08 11.69 0.40
CA THR A 57 -8.14 11.70 -0.61
C THR A 57 -7.59 11.10 -1.90
N PRO A 58 -8.43 10.44 -2.74
CA PRO A 58 -8.00 9.89 -4.02
C PRO A 58 -7.45 10.93 -5.01
N ARG A 59 -7.76 12.22 -4.76
CA ARG A 59 -7.30 13.36 -5.55
C ARG A 59 -6.46 14.29 -4.66
N PRO A 60 -5.20 13.93 -4.34
CA PRO A 60 -4.31 14.80 -3.56
C PRO A 60 -4.00 16.09 -4.34
N SER A 61 -3.57 17.13 -3.65
CA SER A 61 -3.07 18.33 -4.33
C SER A 61 -1.79 18.02 -5.10
N SER A 62 -1.51 18.79 -6.17
CA SER A 62 -0.32 18.59 -7.00
C SER A 62 0.98 18.61 -6.20
N ASN A 63 1.08 19.48 -5.19
CA ASN A 63 2.26 19.56 -4.31
C ASN A 63 2.45 18.28 -3.49
N ILE A 64 1.36 17.74 -2.92
CA ILE A 64 1.42 16.51 -2.12
C ILE A 64 1.80 15.31 -2.98
N PHE A 65 1.19 15.20 -4.16
CA PHE A 65 1.51 14.14 -5.11
C PHE A 65 2.96 14.24 -5.59
N TYR A 66 3.42 15.44 -5.94
CA TYR A 66 4.79 15.68 -6.38
C TYR A 66 5.80 15.30 -5.29
N SER A 67 5.57 15.70 -4.03
CA SER A 67 6.44 15.32 -2.92
C SER A 67 6.47 13.81 -2.70
N PHE A 68 5.32 13.12 -2.80
CA PHE A 68 5.29 11.66 -2.74
C PHE A 68 6.12 11.04 -3.87
N ALA A 69 5.89 11.46 -5.12
CA ALA A 69 6.60 10.97 -6.29
C ALA A 69 8.12 11.19 -6.16
N GLU A 70 8.56 12.38 -5.75
CA GLU A 70 9.97 12.71 -5.53
C GLU A 70 10.62 11.81 -4.46
N LEU A 71 9.96 11.63 -3.32
CA LEU A 71 10.45 10.78 -2.24
C LEU A 71 10.55 9.31 -2.68
N THR A 72 9.54 8.80 -3.40
CA THR A 72 9.58 7.43 -3.94
C THR A 72 10.62 7.25 -5.04
N LYS A 73 10.85 8.26 -5.88
CA LYS A 73 11.89 8.24 -6.92
C LYS A 73 13.28 8.00 -6.32
N ARG A 74 13.59 8.66 -5.19
CA ARG A 74 14.87 8.44 -4.48
C ARG A 74 15.05 6.99 -4.03
N LEU A 75 13.97 6.33 -3.60
CA LEU A 75 13.97 4.92 -3.25
C LEU A 75 14.19 4.04 -4.49
N PHE A 76 13.50 4.35 -5.59
CA PHE A 76 13.65 3.65 -6.88
C PHE A 76 15.08 3.69 -7.42
N GLU A 77 15.75 4.84 -7.33
CA GLU A 77 17.14 5.04 -7.74
C GLU A 77 18.13 4.21 -6.90
N LYS A 78 17.74 3.78 -5.70
CA LYS A 78 18.49 2.85 -4.86
C LYS A 78 18.04 1.39 -4.99
N GLY A 79 17.16 1.10 -5.94
CA GLY A 79 16.68 -0.26 -6.20
C GLY A 79 15.63 -0.76 -5.21
N VAL A 80 15.14 0.09 -4.30
CA VAL A 80 14.07 -0.27 -3.37
C VAL A 80 12.78 -0.47 -4.14
N ARG A 81 12.11 -1.61 -3.91
CA ARG A 81 10.76 -1.86 -4.44
C ARG A 81 9.72 -1.39 -3.44
N ILE A 82 8.68 -0.72 -3.91
CA ILE A 82 7.56 -0.31 -3.08
C ILE A 82 6.34 -1.16 -3.44
N VAL A 83 5.73 -1.79 -2.45
CA VAL A 83 4.45 -2.50 -2.60
C VAL A 83 3.42 -1.87 -1.70
N ALA A 84 2.30 -1.49 -2.28
CA ALA A 84 1.22 -0.85 -1.56
C ALA A 84 -0.11 -1.55 -1.82
N ALA A 85 -0.84 -1.84 -0.76
CA ALA A 85 -2.25 -2.20 -0.83
C ALA A 85 -3.07 -0.93 -0.61
N ALA A 86 -4.07 -0.65 -1.45
CA ALA A 86 -4.87 0.56 -1.29
C ALA A 86 -5.71 0.52 0.00
N GLY A 87 -5.75 1.64 0.72
CA GLY A 87 -6.70 1.83 1.82
C GLY A 87 -8.05 2.38 1.32
N ASN A 88 -8.94 2.73 2.24
CA ASN A 88 -10.26 3.26 1.89
C ASN A 88 -10.21 4.72 1.40
N HIS A 89 -9.11 5.44 1.62
CA HIS A 89 -8.92 6.82 1.16
C HIS A 89 -8.23 6.94 -0.21
N ASP A 90 -7.55 5.89 -0.68
CA ASP A 90 -6.67 5.99 -1.84
C ASP A 90 -7.39 5.91 -3.19
N VAL A 91 -8.54 5.23 -3.25
CA VAL A 91 -9.21 4.87 -4.51
C VAL A 91 -10.52 5.64 -4.67
N PRO A 92 -10.80 6.22 -5.85
CA PRO A 92 -12.09 6.85 -6.13
C PRO A 92 -13.25 5.86 -5.95
N LYS A 93 -14.43 6.37 -5.58
CA LYS A 93 -15.64 5.53 -5.45
C LYS A 93 -16.09 4.94 -6.79
N SER A 94 -15.79 5.61 -7.89
CA SER A 94 -16.05 5.09 -9.24
C SER A 94 -14.94 4.12 -9.64
N ALA A 95 -15.32 2.90 -10.00
CA ALA A 95 -14.38 1.88 -10.46
C ALA A 95 -13.72 2.22 -11.82
N GLU A 96 -14.31 3.13 -12.59
CA GLU A 96 -13.82 3.57 -13.90
C GLU A 96 -12.81 4.71 -13.81
N GLU A 97 -12.77 5.43 -12.69
CA GLU A 97 -11.86 6.55 -12.53
C GLU A 97 -10.45 6.08 -12.20
N ARG A 98 -9.47 6.56 -12.98
CA ARG A 98 -8.04 6.33 -12.70
C ARG A 98 -7.50 7.43 -11.79
N SER A 99 -6.77 7.04 -10.76
CA SER A 99 -6.11 7.94 -9.81
C SER A 99 -4.65 8.23 -10.21
N LEU A 100 -4.08 9.33 -9.71
CA LEU A 100 -2.68 9.70 -9.96
C LEU A 100 -1.70 8.63 -9.46
N ILE A 101 -2.05 7.93 -8.37
CA ILE A 101 -1.22 6.87 -7.80
C ILE A 101 -1.16 5.63 -8.71
N GLU A 102 -2.24 5.31 -9.43
CA GLU A 102 -2.25 4.25 -10.44
C GLU A 102 -1.33 4.60 -11.60
N ALA A 103 -1.35 5.86 -12.07
CA ALA A 103 -0.43 6.30 -13.11
C ALA A 103 1.03 6.16 -12.65
N LEU A 104 1.36 6.58 -11.43
CA LEU A 104 2.70 6.39 -10.88
C LEU A 104 3.10 4.91 -10.86
N ALA A 105 2.20 4.02 -10.44
CA ALA A 105 2.48 2.58 -10.43
C ALA A 105 2.72 2.04 -11.85
N GLU A 106 1.83 2.36 -12.80
CA GLU A 106 1.90 1.95 -14.21
C GLU A 106 3.21 2.37 -14.88
N TYR A 107 3.67 3.61 -14.62
CA TYR A 107 4.87 4.17 -15.24
C TYR A 107 6.14 4.03 -14.38
N SER A 108 6.10 3.29 -13.26
CA SER A 108 7.28 3.08 -12.40
C SER A 108 8.25 2.00 -12.90
N GLU A 109 7.95 1.34 -14.02
CA GLU A 109 8.65 0.15 -14.52
C GLU A 109 8.72 -0.97 -13.46
N GLY A 110 7.61 -1.16 -12.74
CA GLY A 110 7.47 -2.18 -11.69
C GLY A 110 8.21 -1.86 -10.39
N ARG A 111 8.76 -0.65 -10.21
CA ARG A 111 9.39 -0.23 -8.95
C ARG A 111 8.35 0.13 -7.88
N PHE A 112 7.15 0.53 -8.29
CA PHE A 112 6.00 0.75 -7.44
C PHE A 112 4.83 -0.14 -7.88
N LEU A 113 4.46 -1.06 -7.01
CA LEU A 113 3.37 -2.00 -7.22
C LEU A 113 2.20 -1.59 -6.32
N PHE A 114 1.16 -1.04 -6.92
CA PHE A 114 -0.03 -0.58 -6.21
C PHE A 114 -1.23 -1.48 -6.51
N PHE A 115 -1.81 -2.05 -5.47
CA PHE A 115 -2.94 -2.97 -5.56
C PHE A 115 -4.21 -2.26 -5.14
N LYS A 116 -5.14 -2.06 -6.07
CA LYS A 116 -6.52 -1.63 -5.80
C LYS A 116 -7.51 -2.80 -5.67
N LYS A 117 -7.06 -4.01 -6.03
CA LYS A 117 -7.78 -5.27 -5.90
C LYS A 117 -6.82 -6.32 -5.31
N PRO A 118 -7.32 -7.37 -4.65
CA PRO A 118 -6.46 -8.43 -4.12
C PRO A 118 -5.60 -9.05 -5.21
N GLY A 119 -4.31 -9.28 -4.91
CA GLY A 119 -3.35 -9.80 -5.88
C GLY A 119 -2.01 -10.15 -5.24
N VAL A 120 -1.09 -10.66 -6.05
CA VAL A 120 0.25 -11.08 -5.61
C VAL A 120 1.31 -10.38 -6.45
N ALA A 121 2.35 -9.88 -5.79
CA ALA A 121 3.60 -9.46 -6.41
C ALA A 121 4.73 -10.37 -5.96
N THR A 122 5.51 -10.91 -6.89
CA THR A 122 6.76 -11.63 -6.57
C THR A 122 7.95 -10.74 -6.90
N ILE A 123 8.77 -10.47 -5.90
CA ILE A 123 9.93 -9.57 -6.01
C ILE A 123 11.20 -10.38 -5.79
N THR A 124 12.11 -10.32 -6.76
CA THR A 124 13.46 -10.87 -6.61
C THR A 124 14.37 -9.88 -5.91
N VAL A 125 14.95 -10.28 -4.78
CA VAL A 125 15.89 -9.52 -3.96
C VAL A 125 17.19 -10.32 -3.78
N LYS A 126 18.29 -9.61 -3.50
CA LYS A 126 19.62 -10.22 -3.27
C LYS A 126 20.03 -11.23 -4.36
N GLY A 127 19.68 -10.95 -5.61
CA GLY A 127 20.09 -11.70 -6.81
C GLY A 127 19.23 -12.93 -7.13
N SER A 128 18.74 -13.66 -6.13
CA SER A 128 17.99 -14.90 -6.37
C SER A 128 16.84 -15.19 -5.39
N LYS A 129 16.75 -14.45 -4.29
CA LYS A 129 15.69 -14.68 -3.29
C LYS A 129 14.39 -14.04 -3.73
N THR A 130 13.27 -14.73 -3.54
CA THR A 130 11.94 -14.23 -3.94
C THR A 130 11.08 -13.93 -2.71
N VAL A 131 10.48 -12.74 -2.69
CA VAL A 131 9.49 -12.33 -1.70
C VAL A 131 8.16 -12.13 -2.42
N ALA A 132 7.19 -12.98 -2.10
CA ALA A 132 5.81 -12.81 -2.55
C ALA A 132 5.03 -11.96 -1.56
N VAL A 133 4.46 -10.85 -2.04
CA VAL A 133 3.55 -10.00 -1.26
C VAL A 133 2.14 -10.25 -1.76
N VAL A 134 1.33 -10.85 -0.91
CA VAL A 134 -0.13 -10.98 -1.08
C VAL A 134 -0.75 -9.69 -0.60
N ALA A 135 -1.13 -8.84 -1.54
CA ALA A 135 -1.77 -7.56 -1.23
C ALA A 135 -3.28 -7.75 -1.10
N LEU A 136 -3.83 -7.31 0.03
CA LEU A 136 -5.25 -7.28 0.34
C LEU A 136 -5.68 -5.83 0.63
N PRO A 137 -6.04 -5.07 -0.42
CA PRO A 137 -6.53 -3.70 -0.26
C PRO A 137 -7.82 -3.65 0.55
N TYR A 138 -8.22 -2.45 0.99
CA TYR A 138 -9.49 -2.26 1.68
C TYR A 138 -10.65 -2.84 0.87
N LEU A 139 -11.32 -3.83 1.46
CA LEU A 139 -12.48 -4.47 0.88
C LEU A 139 -13.72 -3.82 1.48
N ASN A 140 -14.37 -2.94 0.73
CA ASN A 140 -15.59 -2.27 1.19
C ASN A 140 -16.68 -3.31 1.51
N PRO A 141 -17.10 -3.47 2.78
CA PRO A 141 -18.07 -4.48 3.17
C PRO A 141 -19.38 -4.38 2.38
N ILE A 142 -19.81 -3.15 2.03
CA ILE A 142 -21.04 -2.89 1.28
C ILE A 142 -21.02 -3.60 -0.10
N GLN A 143 -19.86 -3.71 -0.75
CA GLN A 143 -19.75 -4.37 -2.05
C GLN A 143 -19.94 -5.90 -1.98
N PHE A 144 -19.87 -6.50 -0.79
CA PHE A 144 -19.97 -7.94 -0.59
C PHE A 144 -21.31 -8.37 0.01
N ILE A 145 -22.25 -7.43 0.18
CA ILE A 145 -23.48 -7.59 0.95
C ILE A 145 -24.69 -7.22 0.07
N LEU A 146 -25.73 -8.08 0.08
CA LEU A 146 -27.07 -7.73 -0.41
C LEU A 146 -27.78 -6.85 0.64
N PRO A 147 -28.70 -5.94 0.27
CA PRO A 147 -29.20 -4.85 1.12
C PRO A 147 -29.69 -5.23 2.53
N ASP A 148 -30.18 -6.46 2.72
CA ASP A 148 -31.06 -6.75 3.86
C ASP A 148 -30.41 -7.37 5.10
N ARG A 149 -29.15 -7.85 5.06
CA ARG A 149 -28.46 -8.34 6.29
C ARG A 149 -26.93 -8.18 6.19
N VAL A 150 -26.37 -7.33 7.05
CA VAL A 150 -24.94 -7.36 7.37
C VAL A 150 -24.71 -8.56 8.27
N GLU A 151 -24.30 -9.69 7.68
CA GLU A 151 -23.81 -10.82 8.48
C GLU A 151 -22.28 -10.80 8.46
N GLU A 152 -21.69 -10.37 9.57
CA GLU A 152 -20.25 -10.25 9.76
C GLU A 152 -19.49 -11.56 9.44
N SER A 153 -20.11 -12.71 9.74
CA SER A 153 -19.62 -14.05 9.40
C SER A 153 -19.35 -14.22 7.90
N ARG A 154 -20.19 -13.63 7.04
CA ARG A 154 -20.08 -13.74 5.57
C ARG A 154 -18.91 -12.94 5.05
N TYR A 155 -18.72 -11.71 5.52
CA TYR A 155 -17.58 -10.88 5.13
C TYR A 155 -16.26 -11.55 5.51
N ARG A 156 -16.15 -12.05 6.75
CA ARG A 156 -14.96 -12.79 7.21
C ARG A 156 -14.66 -14.00 6.34
N ARG A 157 -15.69 -14.77 5.97
CA ARG A 157 -15.54 -15.93 5.08
C ARG A 157 -15.00 -15.52 3.70
N ILE A 158 -15.56 -14.47 3.09
CA ILE A 158 -15.09 -13.96 1.79
C ILE A 158 -13.62 -13.53 1.85
N VAL A 159 -13.22 -12.81 2.91
CA VAL A 159 -11.82 -12.40 3.11
C VAL A 159 -10.93 -13.64 3.23
N ARG A 160 -11.30 -14.61 4.07
CA ARG A 160 -10.53 -15.85 4.25
C ARG A 160 -10.39 -16.65 2.96
N GLU A 161 -11.47 -16.84 2.20
CA GLU A 161 -11.47 -17.55 0.92
C GLU A 161 -10.58 -16.84 -0.11
N LYS A 162 -10.64 -15.51 -0.19
CA LYS A 162 -9.76 -14.72 -1.08
C LYS A 162 -8.30 -14.88 -0.71
N VAL A 163 -7.95 -14.77 0.58
CA VAL A 163 -6.57 -14.92 1.05
C VAL A 163 -6.07 -16.34 0.81
N ALA A 164 -6.87 -17.36 1.14
CA ALA A 164 -6.53 -18.76 0.90
C ALA A 164 -6.23 -19.01 -0.58
N LYS A 165 -7.13 -18.57 -1.48
CA LYS A 165 -6.95 -18.70 -2.93
C LYS A 165 -5.68 -18.00 -3.42
N LEU A 166 -5.35 -16.82 -2.90
CA LEU A 166 -4.14 -16.11 -3.29
C LEU A 166 -2.87 -16.81 -2.81
N LEU A 167 -2.93 -17.56 -1.71
CA LEU A 167 -1.78 -18.27 -1.13
C LEU A 167 -1.49 -19.63 -1.78
N GLU A 168 -2.49 -20.27 -2.40
CA GLU A 168 -2.42 -21.63 -2.96
C GLU A 168 -1.31 -21.80 -4.01
N GLU A 169 -1.06 -20.79 -4.85
CA GLU A 169 -0.18 -20.91 -6.03
C GLU A 169 1.14 -20.13 -5.89
N ILE A 170 1.54 -19.75 -4.67
CA ILE A 170 2.75 -18.95 -4.48
C ILE A 170 3.97 -19.85 -4.30
N ASP A 171 4.85 -19.86 -5.30
CA ASP A 171 6.22 -20.36 -5.19
C ASP A 171 7.19 -19.20 -4.94
N ALA A 172 7.60 -19.01 -3.68
CA ALA A 172 8.55 -17.97 -3.28
C ALA A 172 9.27 -18.35 -1.99
N ASP A 173 10.51 -17.88 -1.80
CA ASP A 173 11.28 -18.12 -0.57
C ASP A 173 10.58 -17.54 0.67
N TYR A 174 9.93 -16.40 0.53
CA TYR A 174 9.20 -15.72 1.60
C TYR A 174 7.83 -15.25 1.12
N LYS A 175 6.82 -15.34 1.99
CA LYS A 175 5.44 -14.92 1.71
C LYS A 175 5.00 -13.92 2.78
N ILE A 176 4.44 -12.78 2.35
CA ILE A 176 3.96 -11.72 3.22
C ILE A 176 2.53 -11.39 2.84
N LEU A 177 1.61 -11.41 3.81
CA LEU A 177 0.27 -10.86 3.64
C LEU A 177 0.28 -9.39 4.06
N LEU A 178 0.02 -8.49 3.11
CA LEU A 178 -0.08 -7.04 3.31
C LEU A 178 -1.54 -6.64 3.17
N GLY A 179 -2.21 -6.26 4.27
CA GLY A 179 -3.64 -5.99 4.25
C GLY A 179 -4.03 -4.69 4.94
N HIS A 180 -5.09 -4.05 4.45
CA HIS A 180 -5.75 -2.93 5.11
C HIS A 180 -7.15 -3.36 5.57
N LEU A 181 -7.25 -3.82 6.82
CA LEU A 181 -8.47 -4.37 7.41
C LEU A 181 -8.55 -4.11 8.91
N MET A 182 -9.78 -4.05 9.43
CA MET A 182 -10.02 -4.10 10.86
C MET A 182 -9.97 -5.53 11.36
N MET A 183 -9.35 -5.75 12.51
CA MET A 183 -9.33 -7.04 13.20
C MET A 183 -10.07 -6.93 14.52
N GLU A 184 -10.78 -7.99 14.90
CA GLU A 184 -11.19 -8.16 16.28
C GLU A 184 -9.97 -8.43 17.15
N TRP A 185 -9.94 -7.79 18.31
CA TRP A 185 -9.00 -8.18 19.35
C TRP A 185 -9.38 -9.58 19.85
N ALA A 186 -8.39 -10.47 19.90
CA ALA A 186 -8.51 -11.83 20.44
C ALA A 186 -8.42 -11.84 21.97
#